data_AF-A0A1B0DQ69-F1
#
_entry.id   AF-A0A1B0DQ69-F1
#
_cell.length_a   1.000
_cell.length_b   1.000
_cell.length_c   1.000
_cell.angle_alpha   90.00
_cell.angle_beta   90.00
_cell.angle_gamma   90.00
#
_symmetry.space_group_name_H-M   'P 1'
#
loop_
_entity.id
_entity.type
_entity.pdbx_description
1 polymer ?
#
loop_
_entity_poly.entity_id
_entity_poly.type
_entity_poly.pdbx_seq_one_letter_code
_entity_poly.pdbx_strand_id
1 'polypeptide(L)'
;MRAFAAELNSSSNVKMEEVIVMNSVNDSDQLSISFHNLWFSVTTPERGGEKKRVSIGEELITNPPIMIFDEPTSGLDSVSTVQVVTHLKDLAHSGRTVICVIHQPSSYVLQLFDDVYLLSEGQCIYNGPVGDIVSTFEEAGFPCPQYYNRADFILEVANCNTMGIFILPATSMPMLIFCGFFIRYNELPWVMRPFTYVPFFRYLYEGSFQALYGFGREDLRCDKDYCYLNSIDKLLEEMDMTQNNYMWDIDPLEVMMLMLIVIH
;
A
#
# COMPACT_ATOMS: atom_id res chain seq x y z
N MET A 1 14.68 -25.73 -3.98
CA MET A 1 13.33 -25.15 -4.15
C MET A 1 12.42 -25.36 -2.94
N ARG A 2 12.25 -26.58 -2.37
CA ARG A 2 11.40 -26.77 -1.18
C ARG A 2 11.90 -26.08 0.10
N ALA A 3 13.21 -25.86 0.27
CA ALA A 3 13.77 -25.17 1.42
C ALA A 3 13.48 -23.66 1.42
N PHE A 4 13.66 -22.98 0.29
CA PHE A 4 13.33 -21.55 0.14
C PHE A 4 11.82 -21.28 0.27
N ALA A 5 10.99 -22.16 -0.30
CA ALA A 5 9.54 -22.13 -0.08
C ALA A 5 9.16 -22.39 1.39
N ALA A 6 9.93 -23.22 2.12
CA ALA A 6 9.69 -23.50 3.53
C ALA A 6 10.13 -22.35 4.45
N GLU A 7 11.17 -21.59 4.08
CA GLU A 7 11.60 -20.37 4.81
C GLU A 7 10.57 -19.24 4.66
N LEU A 8 10.03 -19.05 3.44
CA LEU A 8 8.89 -18.14 3.21
C LEU A 8 7.63 -18.58 3.96
N ASN A 9 7.40 -19.89 4.08
CA ASN A 9 6.27 -20.45 4.82
C ASN A 9 6.48 -20.47 6.35
N SER A 10 7.71 -20.26 6.82
CA SER A 10 8.07 -20.21 8.26
C SER A 10 7.94 -18.80 8.85
N SER A 11 7.86 -17.75 8.02
CA SER A 11 7.60 -16.39 8.49
C SER A 11 6.09 -16.16 8.55
N SER A 12 5.48 -16.61 9.66
CA SER A 12 4.04 -16.68 9.90
C SER A 12 3.32 -15.31 10.05
N ASN A 13 3.74 -14.29 9.29
CA ASN A 13 3.13 -12.96 9.29
C ASN A 13 3.41 -12.13 8.03
N VAL A 14 3.92 -12.72 6.94
CA VAL A 14 4.15 -11.95 5.69
C VAL A 14 2.82 -11.79 4.96
N LYS A 15 2.08 -10.74 5.32
CA LYS A 15 1.04 -10.16 4.47
C LYS A 15 1.71 -9.36 3.36
N MET A 16 1.30 -9.68 2.13
CA MET A 16 1.23 -8.84 0.93
C MET A 16 2.45 -8.85 -0.02
N GLU A 17 2.25 -9.58 -1.13
CA GLU A 17 2.51 -9.11 -2.50
C GLU A 17 3.96 -8.71 -2.83
N GLU A 18 4.77 -9.73 -3.15
CA GLU A 18 6.18 -9.57 -3.52
C GLU A 18 6.42 -9.95 -4.99
N VAL A 19 6.96 -9.00 -5.76
CA VAL A 19 7.57 -9.28 -7.07
C VAL A 19 9.01 -9.69 -6.81
N ILE A 20 9.28 -10.98 -6.89
CA ILE A 20 10.63 -11.53 -6.79
C ILE A 20 11.21 -11.50 -8.19
N VAL A 21 12.24 -10.69 -8.42
CA VAL A 21 12.86 -10.60 -9.75
C VAL A 21 14.21 -11.31 -9.71
N MET A 22 14.32 -12.38 -10.50
CA MET A 22 15.49 -13.25 -10.51
C MET A 22 16.35 -12.93 -11.73
N ASN A 23 17.64 -12.70 -11.51
CA ASN A 23 18.64 -12.73 -12.58
C ASN A 23 19.49 -14.00 -12.40
N SER A 24 19.37 -14.95 -13.34
CA SER A 24 20.31 -16.06 -13.47
C SER A 24 20.71 -16.22 -14.92
N VAL A 25 22.02 -16.35 -15.15
CA VAL A 25 22.57 -16.82 -16.42
C VAL A 25 22.09 -18.26 -16.67
N ASN A 26 21.81 -18.52 -17.95
CA ASN A 26 21.45 -19.78 -18.59
C ASN A 26 22.30 -20.96 -18.09
N ASP A 27 21.72 -21.86 -17.30
CA ASP A 27 22.02 -23.29 -17.39
C ASP A 27 20.84 -24.08 -16.84
N SER A 28 20.06 -24.62 -17.77
CA SER A 28 18.81 -25.36 -17.55
C SER A 28 18.99 -26.66 -16.75
N ASP A 29 20.23 -27.07 -16.44
CA ASP A 29 20.53 -28.46 -16.07
C ASP A 29 21.13 -28.67 -14.67
N GLN A 30 21.14 -27.66 -13.77
CA GLN A 30 21.71 -27.83 -12.42
C GLN A 30 20.81 -27.39 -11.25
N LEU A 31 19.49 -27.50 -11.39
CA LEU A 31 18.55 -27.29 -10.27
C LEU A 31 18.49 -28.48 -9.27
N SER A 32 19.65 -29.07 -8.96
CA SER A 32 19.87 -29.96 -7.81
C SER A 32 20.93 -29.38 -6.88
N ILE A 33 20.84 -28.08 -6.59
CA ILE A 33 21.72 -27.43 -5.61
C ILE A 33 21.38 -27.98 -4.22
N SER A 34 22.29 -28.78 -3.67
CA SER A 34 22.27 -29.21 -2.28
C SER A 34 22.53 -28.01 -1.38
N PHE A 35 21.49 -27.56 -0.67
CA PHE A 35 21.41 -26.34 0.15
C PHE A 35 22.31 -26.34 1.42
N HIS A 36 23.22 -27.29 1.56
CA HIS A 36 23.94 -27.51 2.82
C HIS A 36 25.05 -26.49 3.11
N ASN A 37 25.42 -25.63 2.13
CA ASN A 37 26.49 -24.63 2.25
C ASN A 37 26.14 -23.26 1.62
N LEU A 38 24.86 -22.87 1.53
CA LEU A 38 24.53 -21.50 1.13
C LEU A 38 24.87 -20.54 2.28
N TRP A 39 25.81 -19.63 2.03
CA TRP A 39 25.99 -18.45 2.88
C TRP A 39 24.78 -17.52 2.67
N PHE A 40 23.94 -17.42 3.69
CA PHE A 40 22.83 -16.47 3.75
C PHE A 40 23.38 -15.12 4.22
N SER A 41 23.31 -14.09 3.38
CA SER A 41 23.52 -12.70 3.79
C SER A 41 22.21 -11.94 3.53
N VAL A 42 21.37 -11.84 4.56
CA VAL A 42 20.17 -10.99 4.53
C VAL A 42 20.64 -9.57 4.77
N THR A 43 20.70 -8.73 3.75
CA THR A 43 20.93 -7.29 3.94
C THR A 43 19.69 -6.67 4.55
N THR A 44 19.73 -6.33 5.83
CA THR A 44 18.63 -5.61 6.49
C THR A 44 18.42 -4.23 5.85
N PRO A 45 17.18 -3.70 5.77
CA PRO A 45 16.91 -2.38 5.21
C PRO A 45 17.46 -1.28 6.14
N GLU A 46 18.68 -0.82 5.89
CA GLU A 46 19.20 0.40 6.53
C GLU A 46 18.73 1.66 5.80
N ARG A 47 18.25 2.67 6.55
CA ARG A 47 17.63 3.93 6.06
C ARG A 47 18.57 4.92 5.33
N GLY A 48 19.66 4.47 4.70
CA GLY A 48 20.59 5.37 4.01
C GLY A 48 21.27 4.74 2.79
N GLY A 49 21.15 5.39 1.63
CA GLY A 49 21.70 4.88 0.36
C GLY A 49 23.21 4.64 0.38
N GLU A 50 24.00 5.48 1.08
CA GLU A 50 25.45 5.28 1.21
C GLU A 50 25.80 4.09 2.10
N LYS A 51 25.12 3.92 3.25
CA LYS A 51 25.32 2.78 4.14
C LYS A 51 24.95 1.46 3.47
N LYS A 52 23.88 1.48 2.67
CA LYS A 52 23.45 0.33 1.87
C LYS A 52 24.51 -0.08 0.83
N ARG A 53 25.14 0.89 0.15
CA ARG A 53 26.25 0.64 -0.77
C ARG A 53 27.48 0.05 -0.06
N VAL A 54 27.79 0.49 1.16
CA VAL A 54 28.90 -0.04 1.96
C VAL A 54 28.65 -1.49 2.38
N SER A 55 27.45 -1.82 2.86
CA SER A 55 27.09 -3.20 3.22
C SER A 55 27.14 -4.15 2.02
N ILE A 56 26.67 -3.70 0.85
CA ILE A 56 26.82 -4.47 -0.40
C ILE A 56 28.31 -4.63 -0.77
N GLY A 57 29.11 -3.58 -0.58
CA GLY A 57 30.55 -3.58 -0.85
C GLY A 57 31.35 -4.54 0.05
N GLU A 58 30.98 -4.66 1.32
CA GLU A 58 31.60 -5.61 2.26
C GLU A 58 31.37 -7.07 1.82
N GLU A 59 30.15 -7.39 1.39
CA GLU A 59 29.80 -8.73 0.89
C GLU A 59 30.46 -9.04 -0.47
N LEU A 60 30.68 -8.03 -1.31
CA LEU A 60 31.36 -8.22 -2.59
C LEU A 60 32.83 -8.64 -2.45
N ILE A 61 33.46 -8.42 -1.29
CA ILE A 61 34.85 -8.82 -1.02
C ILE A 61 35.01 -10.35 -1.06
N THR A 62 33.99 -11.10 -0.64
CA THR A 62 34.04 -12.58 -0.58
C THR A 62 33.74 -13.24 -1.92
N ASN A 63 33.33 -12.48 -2.94
CA ASN A 63 33.02 -12.95 -4.30
C ASN A 63 32.12 -14.21 -4.34
N PRO A 64 30.93 -14.18 -3.70
CA PRO A 64 30.04 -15.34 -3.68
C PRO A 64 29.42 -15.61 -5.07
N PRO A 65 29.17 -16.89 -5.42
CA PRO A 65 28.57 -17.27 -6.70
C PRO A 65 27.07 -16.95 -6.79
N ILE A 66 26.37 -16.87 -5.66
CA ILE A 66 24.94 -16.55 -5.54
C ILE A 66 24.81 -15.39 -4.57
N MET A 67 24.07 -14.36 -4.96
CA MET A 67 23.81 -13.15 -4.16
C MET A 67 22.29 -12.93 -4.06
N ILE A 68 21.80 -12.66 -2.85
CA ILE A 68 20.39 -12.40 -2.59
C ILE A 68 20.28 -11.02 -1.95
N PHE A 69 19.40 -10.18 -2.49
CA PHE A 69 19.17 -8.82 -2.02
C PHE A 69 17.70 -8.63 -1.67
N ASP A 70 17.47 -8.18 -0.43
CA ASP A 70 16.14 -7.81 0.04
C ASP A 70 15.93 -6.29 -0.14
N GLU A 71 14.88 -5.93 -0.88
CA GLU A 71 14.53 -4.57 -1.28
C GLU A 71 15.70 -3.63 -1.62
N PRO A 72 16.60 -3.93 -2.59
CA PRO A 72 17.81 -3.13 -2.81
C PRO A 72 17.53 -1.67 -3.19
N THR A 73 16.33 -1.37 -3.69
CA THR A 73 15.88 -0.07 -4.19
C THR A 73 15.16 0.80 -3.13
N SER A 74 14.88 0.25 -1.95
CA SER A 74 14.14 0.94 -0.89
C SER A 74 14.87 2.20 -0.41
N GLY A 75 14.15 3.34 -0.38
CA GLY A 75 14.68 4.63 0.06
C GLY A 75 15.62 5.33 -0.93
N LEU A 76 15.70 4.87 -2.19
CA LEU A 76 16.47 5.52 -3.25
C LEU A 76 15.58 6.40 -4.14
N ASP A 77 16.19 7.43 -4.73
CA ASP A 77 15.57 8.18 -5.82
C ASP A 77 15.57 7.34 -7.12
N SER A 78 14.82 7.79 -8.13
CA SER A 78 14.65 7.06 -9.39
C SER A 78 15.97 6.85 -10.15
N VAL A 79 16.90 7.81 -10.10
CA VAL A 79 18.19 7.72 -10.81
C VAL A 79 19.12 6.74 -10.08
N SER A 80 19.23 6.87 -8.76
CA SER A 80 20.02 5.93 -7.95
C SER A 80 19.49 4.50 -8.03
N THR A 81 18.17 4.33 -8.10
CA THR A 81 17.53 3.02 -8.28
C THR A 81 18.00 2.34 -9.56
N VAL A 82 17.96 3.05 -10.69
CA VAL A 82 18.43 2.53 -11.98
C VAL A 82 19.92 2.18 -11.91
N GLN A 83 20.75 3.02 -11.28
CA GLN A 83 22.18 2.73 -11.13
C GLN A 83 22.43 1.43 -10.35
N VAL A 84 21.75 1.26 -9.21
CA VAL A 84 21.90 0.05 -8.37
C VAL A 84 21.48 -1.19 -9.14
N VAL A 85 20.32 -1.17 -9.81
CA VAL A 85 19.83 -2.32 -10.58
C VAL A 85 20.74 -2.62 -11.77
N THR A 86 21.27 -1.60 -12.46
CA THR A 86 22.23 -1.80 -13.55
C THR A 86 23.51 -2.45 -13.05
N HIS A 87 24.04 -2.04 -11.90
CA HIS A 87 25.21 -2.69 -11.31
C HIS A 87 24.94 -4.13 -10.90
N LEU A 88 23.75 -4.43 -10.35
CA LEU A 88 23.34 -5.80 -10.05
C LEU A 88 23.26 -6.66 -11.33
N LYS A 89 22.80 -6.08 -12.44
CA LYS A 89 22.80 -6.74 -13.76
C LYS A 89 24.23 -7.01 -14.24
N ASP A 90 25.14 -6.05 -14.12
CA ASP A 90 26.55 -6.23 -14.49
C ASP A 90 27.22 -7.33 -13.65
N LEU A 91 26.90 -7.39 -12.35
CA LEU A 91 27.35 -8.47 -11.47
C LEU A 91 26.81 -9.83 -11.92
N ALA A 92 25.55 -9.91 -12.34
CA ALA A 92 24.98 -11.15 -12.89
C ALA A 92 25.70 -11.57 -14.18
N HIS A 93 25.93 -10.62 -15.09
CA HIS A 93 26.68 -10.86 -16.33
C HIS A 93 28.12 -11.30 -16.11
N SER A 94 28.72 -10.99 -14.95
CA SER A 94 30.05 -11.48 -14.57
C SER A 94 30.09 -12.97 -14.20
N GLY A 95 28.96 -13.69 -14.32
CA GLY A 95 28.85 -15.12 -14.04
C GLY A 95 28.33 -15.44 -12.64
N ARG A 96 27.57 -14.52 -12.04
CA ARG A 96 26.96 -14.68 -10.71
C ARG A 96 25.45 -14.82 -10.83
N THR A 97 24.82 -15.53 -9.91
CA THR A 97 23.36 -15.53 -9.78
C THR A 97 22.96 -14.42 -8.81
N VAL A 98 22.04 -13.54 -9.21
CA VAL A 98 21.59 -12.41 -8.41
C VAL A 98 20.07 -12.48 -8.27
N ILE A 99 19.59 -12.58 -7.03
CA ILE A 99 18.16 -12.65 -6.71
C ILE A 99 17.80 -11.39 -5.94
N CYS A 100 16.74 -10.70 -6.36
CA CYS A 100 16.30 -9.46 -5.72
C CYS A 100 14.79 -9.50 -5.45
N VAL A 101 14.39 -9.00 -4.28
CA VAL A 101 12.97 -8.70 -3.99
C VAL A 101 12.74 -7.21 -4.23
N ILE A 102 11.72 -6.83 -5.02
CA ILE A 102 11.42 -5.41 -5.31
C ILE A 102 9.94 -5.14 -5.09
N HIS A 103 9.65 -4.20 -4.19
CA HIS A 103 8.30 -3.64 -4.07
C HIS A 103 8.09 -2.59 -5.16
N GLN A 104 7.10 -2.83 -6.03
CA GLN A 104 6.59 -1.87 -7.01
C GLN A 104 7.65 -1.29 -7.96
N PRO A 105 8.28 -2.12 -8.82
CA PRO A 105 9.23 -1.62 -9.81
C PRO A 105 8.54 -0.74 -10.85
N SER A 106 9.24 0.28 -11.34
CA SER A 106 8.79 0.99 -12.55
C SER A 106 8.91 0.09 -13.80
N SER A 107 8.14 0.38 -14.85
CA SER A 107 8.22 -0.32 -16.14
C SER A 107 9.64 -0.44 -16.69
N TYR A 108 10.45 0.60 -16.48
CA TYR A 108 11.82 0.66 -16.95
C TYR A 108 12.73 -0.26 -16.13
N VAL A 109 12.60 -0.24 -14.80
CA VAL A 109 13.38 -1.11 -13.91
C VAL A 109 13.04 -2.58 -14.14
N LEU A 110 11.76 -2.92 -14.33
CA LEU A 110 11.34 -4.29 -14.63
C LEU A 110 12.03 -4.87 -15.88
N GLN A 111 12.25 -4.03 -16.90
CA GLN A 111 12.90 -4.44 -18.16
C GLN A 111 14.40 -4.69 -18.03
N LEU A 112 15.03 -4.28 -16.93
CA LEU A 112 16.45 -4.55 -16.71
C LEU A 112 16.69 -5.99 -16.25
N PHE A 113 15.65 -6.70 -15.85
CA PHE A 113 15.74 -8.09 -15.40
C PHE A 113 15.51 -9.07 -16.53
N ASP A 114 16.08 -10.25 -16.37
CA ASP A 114 15.98 -11.32 -17.34
C ASP A 114 14.73 -12.18 -17.05
N ASP A 115 14.53 -12.63 -15.80
CA ASP A 115 13.38 -13.42 -15.35
C ASP A 115 12.60 -12.76 -14.19
N VAL A 116 11.31 -13.05 -14.11
CA VAL A 116 10.40 -12.60 -13.04
C VAL A 116 9.71 -13.79 -12.40
N TYR A 117 9.66 -13.77 -11.08
CA TYR A 117 8.93 -14.69 -10.23
C TYR A 117 7.88 -13.91 -9.43
N LEU A 118 6.63 -13.98 -9.88
CA LEU A 118 5.51 -13.26 -9.28
C LEU A 118 4.83 -14.13 -8.21
N LEU A 119 4.72 -13.62 -6.99
CA LEU A 119 4.10 -14.30 -5.86
C LEU A 119 2.86 -13.54 -5.39
N SER A 120 1.75 -14.25 -5.15
CA SER A 120 0.57 -13.73 -4.46
C SER A 120 0.00 -14.78 -3.52
N GLU A 121 -0.38 -14.37 -2.30
CA GLU A 121 -0.93 -15.25 -1.27
C GLU A 121 -0.12 -16.55 -1.03
N GLY A 122 1.21 -16.47 -1.15
CA GLY A 122 2.11 -17.62 -0.99
C GLY A 122 2.16 -18.58 -2.19
N GLN A 123 1.49 -18.25 -3.29
CA GLN A 123 1.48 -19.01 -4.54
C GLN A 123 2.20 -18.27 -5.66
N CYS A 124 2.93 -19.03 -6.49
CA CYS A 124 3.56 -18.49 -7.70
C CYS A 124 2.49 -18.31 -8.78
N ILE A 125 2.30 -17.07 -9.22
CA ILE A 125 1.40 -16.72 -10.33
C ILE A 125 2.14 -16.80 -11.66
N TYR A 126 3.40 -16.35 -11.69
CA TYR A 126 4.21 -16.31 -12.90
C TYR A 126 5.67 -16.64 -12.59
N ASN A 127 6.30 -17.40 -13.49
CA ASN A 127 7.72 -17.69 -13.46
C ASN A 127 8.23 -17.79 -14.90
N GLY A 128 9.09 -16.87 -15.29
CA GLY A 128 9.73 -16.89 -16.61
C GLY A 128 10.27 -15.53 -17.05
N PRO A 129 10.63 -15.40 -18.34
CA PRO A 129 11.26 -14.19 -18.87
C PRO A 129 10.35 -12.96 -18.78
N VAL A 130 10.94 -11.77 -18.60
CA VAL A 130 10.16 -10.50 -18.60
C VAL A 130 9.43 -10.26 -19.92
N GLY A 131 9.99 -10.74 -21.03
CA GLY A 131 9.41 -10.59 -22.37
C GLY A 131 8.05 -11.27 -22.53
N ASP A 132 7.88 -12.44 -21.91
CA ASP A 132 6.75 -13.34 -22.14
C ASP A 132 5.59 -13.12 -21.15
N ILE A 133 5.76 -12.19 -20.21
CA ILE A 133 4.76 -11.84 -19.20
C ILE A 133 3.42 -11.50 -19.86
N VAL A 134 3.42 -10.55 -20.80
CA VAL A 134 2.17 -10.02 -21.37
C VAL A 134 1.41 -11.09 -22.14
N SER A 135 2.12 -11.89 -22.95
CA SER A 135 1.51 -13.01 -23.68
C SER A 135 0.94 -14.07 -22.75
N THR A 136 1.65 -14.40 -21.67
CA THR A 136 1.20 -15.43 -20.71
C THR A 136 -0.08 -15.00 -20.00
N PHE A 137 -0.17 -13.73 -19.58
CA PHE A 137 -1.38 -13.20 -18.96
C PHE A 137 -2.52 -13.00 -19.96
N GLU A 138 -2.22 -12.65 -21.21
CA GLU A 138 -3.21 -12.56 -22.28
C GLU A 138 -3.85 -13.93 -22.58
N GLU A 139 -3.06 -15.00 -22.64
CA GLU A 139 -3.54 -16.38 -22.77
C GLU A 139 -4.40 -16.82 -21.57
N ALA A 140 -4.07 -16.33 -20.37
CA ALA A 140 -4.86 -16.55 -19.15
C ALA A 140 -6.17 -15.73 -19.10
N GLY A 141 -6.44 -14.88 -20.09
CA GLY A 141 -7.64 -14.06 -20.19
C GLY A 141 -7.53 -12.66 -19.58
N PHE A 142 -6.32 -12.21 -19.25
CA PHE A 142 -6.03 -10.86 -18.76
C PHE A 142 -5.26 -10.08 -19.85
N PRO A 143 -5.95 -9.40 -20.78
CA PRO A 143 -5.28 -8.59 -21.79
C PRO A 143 -4.75 -7.28 -21.18
N CYS A 144 -3.47 -6.99 -21.41
CA CYS A 144 -2.86 -5.73 -20.99
C CYS A 144 -3.32 -4.58 -21.92
N PRO A 145 -3.86 -3.46 -21.39
CA PRO A 145 -4.23 -2.30 -22.20
C PRO A 145 -3.03 -1.64 -22.92
N GLN A 146 -3.29 -0.96 -24.05
CA GLN A 146 -2.26 -0.19 -24.75
C GLN A 146 -1.77 0.98 -23.90
N TYR A 147 -0.44 1.18 -23.88
CA TYR A 147 0.25 2.22 -23.10
C TYR A 147 0.14 2.07 -21.57
N TYR A 148 -0.29 0.91 -21.09
CA TYR A 148 -0.28 0.61 -19.66
C TYR A 148 1.11 0.19 -19.19
N ASN A 149 1.44 0.50 -17.94
CA ASN A 149 2.69 0.07 -17.33
C ASN A 149 2.63 -1.44 -17.05
N ARG A 150 3.52 -2.22 -17.69
CA ARG A 150 3.59 -3.68 -17.51
C ARG A 150 3.84 -4.10 -16.06
N ALA A 151 4.60 -3.33 -15.30
CA ALA A 151 4.88 -3.61 -13.89
C ALA A 151 3.62 -3.43 -13.03
N ASP A 152 2.85 -2.37 -13.29
CA ASP A 152 1.61 -2.12 -12.58
C ASP A 152 0.56 -3.17 -12.96
N PHE A 153 0.50 -3.57 -14.24
CA PHE A 153 -0.40 -4.61 -14.73
C PHE A 153 -0.21 -5.95 -14.00
N ILE A 154 1.02 -6.47 -13.92
CA ILE A 154 1.26 -7.75 -13.25
C ILE A 154 0.96 -7.69 -11.75
N LEU A 155 1.22 -6.55 -11.13
CA LEU A 155 0.90 -6.32 -9.72
C LEU A 155 -0.60 -6.28 -9.50
N GLU A 156 -1.37 -5.59 -10.36
CA GLU A 156 -2.82 -5.56 -10.25
C GLU A 156 -3.45 -6.94 -10.45
N VAL A 157 -2.94 -7.73 -11.39
CA VAL A 157 -3.39 -9.12 -11.61
C VAL A 157 -3.03 -9.99 -10.40
N ALA A 158 -1.86 -9.81 -9.80
CA ALA A 158 -1.47 -10.50 -8.57
C ALA A 158 -2.32 -10.07 -7.36
N ASN A 159 -2.67 -8.79 -7.32
CA ASN A 159 -3.39 -8.14 -6.24
C ASN A 159 -4.89 -8.14 -6.57
N CYS A 160 -5.48 -9.34 -6.64
CA CYS A 160 -6.90 -9.54 -6.94
C CYS A 160 -7.86 -8.81 -5.96
N ASN A 161 -7.34 -8.26 -4.85
CA ASN A 161 -8.10 -7.53 -3.82
C ASN A 161 -8.02 -5.98 -3.91
N THR A 162 -7.45 -5.40 -4.96
CA THR A 162 -7.19 -3.94 -5.04
C THR A 162 -8.43 -3.07 -5.25
N MET A 163 -9.64 -3.66 -5.29
CA MET A 163 -10.91 -2.90 -5.33
C MET A 163 -10.99 -1.86 -4.20
N GLY A 164 -10.31 -2.09 -3.06
CA GLY A 164 -10.28 -1.16 -1.93
C GLY A 164 -9.62 0.20 -2.23
N ILE A 165 -8.56 0.26 -3.06
CA ILE A 165 -7.78 1.51 -3.24
C ILE A 165 -8.52 2.53 -4.11
N PHE A 166 -9.37 2.10 -5.04
CA PHE A 166 -10.18 2.99 -5.86
C PHE A 166 -11.56 3.25 -5.25
N ILE A 167 -12.17 2.21 -4.67
CA ILE A 167 -13.49 2.35 -4.04
C ILE A 167 -13.39 3.25 -2.82
N LEU A 168 -12.38 3.09 -1.96
CA LEU A 168 -12.31 3.83 -0.71
C LEU A 168 -12.23 5.35 -0.91
N PRO A 169 -11.37 5.92 -1.78
CA PRO A 169 -11.39 7.35 -2.08
C PRO A 169 -12.69 7.78 -2.79
N ALA A 170 -13.17 6.98 -3.75
CA ALA A 170 -14.37 7.30 -4.51
C ALA A 170 -15.65 7.34 -3.65
N THR A 171 -15.72 6.51 -2.60
CA THR A 171 -16.83 6.52 -1.64
C THR A 171 -16.59 7.50 -0.49
N SER A 172 -15.36 7.62 0.02
CA SER A 172 -15.05 8.50 1.17
C SER A 172 -15.09 10.00 0.81
N MET A 173 -14.70 10.39 -0.40
CA MET A 173 -14.71 11.80 -0.81
C MET A 173 -16.12 12.41 -0.81
N PRO A 174 -17.15 11.79 -1.44
CA PRO A 174 -18.53 12.23 -1.27
C PRO A 174 -19.01 12.19 0.18
N MET A 175 -18.64 11.15 0.92
CA MET A 175 -19.04 10.94 2.33
C MET A 175 -18.49 12.04 3.26
N LEU A 176 -17.30 12.57 2.98
CA LEU A 176 -16.71 13.72 3.70
C LEU A 176 -17.40 15.05 3.35
N ILE A 177 -17.84 15.24 2.11
CA ILE A 177 -18.56 16.46 1.70
C ILE A 177 -19.91 16.56 2.43
N PHE A 178 -20.61 15.44 2.59
CA PHE A 178 -21.92 15.37 3.26
C PHE A 178 -21.85 15.23 4.79
N CYS A 179 -20.64 15.26 5.36
CA CYS A 179 -20.39 15.16 6.81
C CYS A 179 -20.79 16.42 7.60
N GLY A 180 -21.16 17.52 6.94
CA GLY A 180 -21.51 18.80 7.59
C GLY A 180 -20.35 19.80 7.71
N PHE A 181 -19.10 19.37 7.44
CA PHE A 181 -17.94 20.26 7.45
C PHE A 181 -17.87 21.18 6.22
N PHE A 182 -18.17 20.67 5.03
CA PHE A 182 -18.11 21.45 3.78
C PHE A 182 -19.46 22.01 3.33
N ILE A 183 -20.57 21.31 3.60
CA ILE A 183 -21.93 21.77 3.26
C ILE A 183 -22.84 21.59 4.47
N ARG A 184 -23.49 22.67 4.89
CA ARG A 184 -24.42 22.69 6.03
C ARG A 184 -25.77 22.08 5.66
N TYR A 185 -26.44 21.40 6.58
CA TYR A 185 -27.73 20.72 6.34
C TYR A 185 -28.80 21.69 5.83
N ASN A 186 -28.80 22.92 6.34
CA ASN A 186 -29.74 23.96 5.96
C ASN A 186 -29.55 24.48 4.52
N GLU A 187 -28.39 24.25 3.91
CA GLU A 187 -28.08 24.62 2.54
C GLU A 187 -28.43 23.51 1.53
N LEU A 188 -28.72 22.29 1.99
CA LEU A 188 -29.08 21.17 1.12
C LEU A 188 -30.56 21.21 0.71
N PRO A 189 -30.86 20.97 -0.59
CA PRO A 189 -32.21 20.63 -1.04
C PRO A 189 -32.77 19.43 -0.27
N TRP A 190 -34.07 19.43 -0.03
CA TRP A 190 -34.73 18.40 0.79
C TRP A 190 -34.47 16.96 0.32
N VAL A 191 -34.26 16.75 -0.98
CA VAL A 191 -33.94 15.43 -1.58
C VAL A 191 -32.57 14.92 -1.15
N MET A 192 -31.61 15.80 -0.89
CA MET A 192 -30.21 15.43 -0.58
C MET A 192 -29.96 15.25 0.92
N ARG A 193 -30.86 15.77 1.78
CA ARG A 193 -30.80 15.65 3.24
C ARG A 193 -30.70 14.22 3.78
N PRO A 194 -31.41 13.19 3.27
CA PRO A 194 -31.25 11.83 3.79
C PRO A 194 -29.82 11.27 3.60
N PHE A 195 -29.09 11.72 2.57
CA PHE A 195 -27.73 11.25 2.31
C PHE A 195 -26.71 11.74 3.34
N THR A 196 -26.99 12.80 4.09
CA THR A 196 -26.08 13.30 5.14
C THR A 196 -26.07 12.40 6.38
N TYR A 197 -27.04 11.51 6.56
CA TYR A 197 -27.10 10.57 7.70
C TYR A 197 -26.38 9.24 7.46
N VAL A 198 -25.94 8.98 6.23
CA VAL A 198 -25.16 7.79 5.87
C VAL A 198 -23.68 7.85 6.32
N PRO A 199 -22.96 8.99 6.24
CA PRO A 199 -21.56 9.07 6.65
C PRO A 199 -21.31 8.82 8.15
N PHE A 200 -20.57 7.77 8.51
CA PHE A 200 -19.94 7.59 9.84
C PHE A 200 -19.25 8.87 10.34
N PHE A 201 -18.54 9.55 9.44
CA PHE A 201 -17.77 10.75 9.78
C PHE A 201 -18.65 11.87 10.34
N ARG A 202 -19.93 11.97 9.95
CA ARG A 202 -20.87 12.95 10.51
C ARG A 202 -21.00 12.77 12.02
N TYR A 203 -21.28 11.54 12.43
CA TYR A 203 -21.46 11.20 13.85
C TYR A 203 -20.17 11.32 14.65
N LEU A 204 -19.03 11.01 14.04
CA LEU A 204 -17.71 11.25 14.65
C LEU A 204 -17.47 12.75 14.90
N TYR A 205 -17.85 13.59 13.94
CA TYR A 205 -17.72 15.04 14.03
C TYR A 205 -18.63 15.62 15.12
N GLU A 206 -19.91 15.24 15.10
CA GLU A 206 -20.90 15.65 16.08
C GLU A 206 -20.50 15.23 17.50
N GLY A 207 -20.07 13.97 17.67
CA GLY A 207 -19.59 13.46 18.95
C GLY A 207 -18.33 14.18 19.45
N SER A 208 -17.39 14.51 18.56
CA SER A 208 -16.15 15.22 18.93
C SER A 208 -16.44 16.62 19.44
N PHE A 209 -17.29 17.38 18.75
CA PHE A 209 -17.63 18.74 19.16
C PHE A 209 -18.53 18.76 20.41
N GLN A 210 -19.46 17.82 20.56
CA GLN A 210 -20.22 17.67 21.80
C GLN A 210 -19.32 17.29 22.99
N ALA A 211 -18.29 16.46 22.79
CA ALA A 211 -17.31 16.14 23.83
C ALA A 211 -16.39 17.32 24.19
N LEU A 212 -16.08 18.19 23.23
CA LEU A 212 -15.22 19.36 23.43
C LEU A 212 -15.96 20.57 24.02
N TYR A 213 -17.19 20.83 23.56
CA TYR A 213 -17.91 22.07 23.84
C TYR A 213 -19.32 21.84 24.43
N GLY A 214 -19.88 20.63 24.36
CA GLY A 214 -21.21 20.33 24.90
C GLY A 214 -21.26 20.20 26.43
N PHE A 215 -22.43 19.79 26.94
CA PHE A 215 -22.69 19.49 28.36
C PHE A 215 -22.49 20.66 29.35
N GLY A 216 -22.80 21.89 28.93
CA GLY A 216 -22.81 23.05 29.83
C GLY A 216 -21.43 23.49 30.30
N ARG A 217 -20.41 23.35 29.45
CA ARG A 217 -19.07 23.91 29.70
C ARG A 217 -19.08 25.44 29.71
N GLU A 218 -18.09 26.01 30.39
CA GLU A 218 -17.90 27.47 30.44
C GLU A 218 -17.54 28.04 29.05
N ASP A 219 -18.06 29.23 28.76
CA ASP A 219 -17.81 29.97 27.52
C ASP A 219 -16.32 30.26 27.28
N LEU A 220 -15.95 30.41 26.01
CA LEU A 220 -14.56 30.57 25.57
C LEU A 220 -13.98 31.90 26.02
N ARG A 221 -12.90 31.86 26.80
CA ARG A 221 -12.17 33.08 27.20
C ARG A 221 -11.66 33.82 25.96
N CYS A 222 -12.07 35.07 25.83
CA CYS A 222 -11.67 35.91 24.72
C CYS A 222 -10.86 37.12 25.21
N ASP A 223 -9.72 37.35 24.55
CA ASP A 223 -8.72 38.37 24.94
C ASP A 223 -9.02 39.76 24.33
N LYS A 224 -10.12 39.89 23.58
CA LYS A 224 -10.53 41.12 22.90
C LYS A 224 -11.93 41.56 23.35
N ASP A 225 -12.18 42.87 23.31
CA ASP A 225 -13.45 43.49 23.75
C ASP A 225 -14.70 43.00 23.00
N TYR A 226 -14.54 42.47 21.78
CA TYR A 226 -15.62 41.84 21.01
C TYR A 226 -15.18 40.49 20.48
N CYS A 227 -15.97 39.47 20.82
CA CYS A 227 -15.73 38.09 20.43
C CYS A 227 -17.05 37.41 20.09
N TYR A 228 -17.26 37.21 18.78
CA TYR A 228 -18.50 36.66 18.23
C TYR A 228 -18.74 35.20 18.66
N LEU A 229 -17.66 34.41 18.74
CA LEU A 229 -17.68 32.99 19.10
C LEU A 229 -17.37 32.74 20.59
N ASN A 230 -17.61 33.72 21.46
CA ASN A 230 -17.42 33.56 22.90
C ASN A 230 -18.41 32.53 23.48
N SER A 231 -19.67 32.61 23.04
CA SER A 231 -20.72 31.71 23.52
C SER A 231 -20.65 30.36 22.80
N ILE A 232 -20.54 29.30 23.59
CA ILE A 232 -20.48 27.92 23.12
C ILE A 232 -21.77 27.53 22.38
N ASP A 233 -22.94 27.97 22.85
CA ASP A 233 -24.22 27.65 22.21
C ASP A 233 -24.28 28.20 20.77
N LYS A 234 -23.73 29.40 20.56
CA LYS A 234 -23.62 29.99 19.21
C LYS A 234 -22.58 29.31 18.34
N LEU A 235 -21.48 28.85 18.94
CA LEU A 235 -20.48 28.04 18.24
C LEU A 235 -21.13 26.73 17.74
N LEU A 236 -21.87 26.04 18.61
CA LEU A 236 -22.57 24.79 18.27
C LEU A 236 -23.68 25.01 17.23
N GLU A 237 -24.35 26.17 17.27
CA GLU A 237 -25.34 26.58 16.27
C GLU A 237 -24.72 26.88 14.89
N GLU A 238 -23.60 27.58 14.85
CA GLU A 238 -22.89 27.86 13.58
C GLU A 238 -22.33 26.58 12.94
N MET A 239 -21.97 25.61 13.78
CA MET A 239 -21.51 24.28 13.35
C MET A 239 -22.67 23.31 13.05
N ASP A 240 -23.92 23.78 13.03
CA ASP A 240 -25.13 23.02 12.67
C ASP A 240 -25.38 21.80 13.57
N MET A 241 -25.04 21.92 14.86
CA MET A 241 -25.17 20.85 15.87
C MET A 241 -26.24 21.14 16.93
N THR A 242 -27.27 21.89 16.54
CA THR A 242 -28.31 22.33 17.47
C THR A 242 -29.40 21.27 17.65
N GLN A 243 -29.51 20.84 18.90
CA GLN A 243 -30.52 19.98 19.53
C GLN A 243 -30.11 18.53 19.78
N ASN A 244 -29.90 18.29 21.08
CA ASN A 244 -29.66 17.02 21.77
C ASN A 244 -30.69 15.95 21.40
N ASN A 245 -30.39 15.17 20.38
CA ASN A 245 -31.06 13.92 20.11
C ASN A 245 -30.00 12.85 19.83
N TYR A 246 -29.01 12.73 20.72
CA TYR A 246 -27.94 11.72 20.67
C TYR A 246 -28.48 10.30 20.42
N MET A 247 -29.70 10.01 20.89
CA MET A 247 -30.40 8.74 20.62
C MET A 247 -30.71 8.51 19.14
N TRP A 248 -31.11 9.55 18.41
CA TRP A 248 -31.38 9.49 16.97
C TRP A 248 -30.10 9.39 16.14
N ASP A 249 -28.95 9.68 16.72
CA ASP A 249 -27.63 9.53 16.10
C ASP A 249 -27.02 8.15 16.38
N ILE A 250 -27.41 7.48 17.48
CA ILE A 250 -26.98 6.12 17.81
C ILE A 250 -27.64 5.07 16.90
N ASP A 251 -28.96 5.18 16.66
CA ASP A 251 -29.69 4.17 15.88
C ASP A 251 -29.11 3.96 14.45
N PRO A 252 -28.79 5.01 13.67
CA PRO A 252 -28.17 4.86 12.35
C PRO A 252 -26.73 4.32 12.43
N LEU A 253 -25.99 4.68 13.49
CA LEU A 253 -24.63 4.22 13.71
C LEU A 253 -24.60 2.71 14.00
N GLU A 254 -25.52 2.21 14.82
CA GLU A 254 -25.67 0.79 15.12
C GLU A 254 -26.05 0.00 13.86
N VAL A 255 -27.01 0.48 13.08
CA VAL A 255 -27.41 -0.12 11.79
C VAL A 255 -26.24 -0.16 10.82
N MET A 256 -25.47 0.92 10.70
CA MET A 256 -24.30 0.97 9.83
C MET A 256 -23.18 0.02 10.32
N MET A 257 -22.94 -0.08 11.63
CA MET A 257 -21.93 -0.99 12.17
C MET A 257 -22.32 -2.46 11.90
N LEU A 258 -23.60 -2.80 12.07
CA LEU A 258 -24.13 -4.14 11.75
C LEU A 258 -24.01 -4.45 10.25
N MET A 259 -24.30 -3.48 9.37
CA MET A 259 -24.13 -3.65 7.92
C MET A 259 -22.66 -3.89 7.54
N LEU A 260 -21.72 -3.15 8.13
CA LEU A 260 -20.28 -3.37 7.89
C LEU A 260 -19.81 -4.75 8.38
N ILE A 261 -20.32 -5.22 9.53
CA ILE A 261 -20.00 -6.54 10.08
C ILE A 261 -20.58 -7.67 9.21
N VAL A 262 -21.70 -7.46 8.53
CA VAL A 262 -22.30 -8.46 7.61
C VAL A 262 -21.59 -8.52 6.26
N ILE A 263 -20.94 -7.42 5.85
CA ILE A 263 -20.21 -7.32 4.57
C ILE A 263 -18.77 -7.88 4.66
N HIS A 264 -18.23 -8.06 5.87
CA HIS A 264 -16.89 -8.59 6.13
C HIS A 264 -16.94 -10.02 6.70
#